data_AF-A0A357LG24-F1
#
_entry.id   AF-A0A357LG24-F1
#
_cell.length_a   1.000
_cell.length_b   1.000
_cell.length_c   1.000
_cell.angle_alpha   90.00
_cell.angle_beta   90.00
_cell.angle_gamma   90.00
#
_symmetry.space_group_name_H-M   'P 1'
#
loop_
_entity.id
_entity.type
_entity.pdbx_description
1 polymer ?
#
loop_
_entity_poly.entity_id
_entity_poly.type
_entity_poly.pdbx_seq_one_letter_code
_entity_poly.pdbx_strand_id
1 'polypeptide(L)' 'LIDALAARFAGRHRYKVRILPDELMTGAYRRLNRHAGELALSERLDNASRVFQLALQLSLIELQG' A
#
# COMPACT_ATOMS: atom_id res chain seq x y z
N LEU A 1 -10.34 -0.29 9.07
CA LEU A 1 -8.94 -0.77 9.19
C LEU A 1 -8.05 -0.20 8.09
N ILE A 2 -8.47 -0.27 6.82
CA ILE A 2 -7.73 0.32 5.69
C ILE A 2 -7.41 1.81 5.93
N ASP A 3 -8.40 2.60 6.36
CA ASP A 3 -8.20 4.04 6.59
C ASP A 3 -7.14 4.32 7.68
N ALA A 4 -7.14 3.53 8.76
CA ALA A 4 -6.15 3.65 9.83
C ALA A 4 -4.73 3.30 9.33
N LEU A 5 -4.60 2.25 8.51
CA LEU A 5 -3.33 1.89 7.89
C LEU A 5 -2.86 2.98 6.91
N ALA A 6 -3.76 3.48 6.06
CA ALA A 6 -3.48 4.57 5.13
C ALA A 6 -3.04 5.86 5.87
N ALA A 7 -3.70 6.20 6.97
CA ALA A 7 -3.30 7.31 7.83
C ALA A 7 -1.91 7.11 8.44
N ARG A 8 -1.56 5.90 8.88
CA ARG A 8 -0.22 5.57 9.38
C ARG A 8 0.85 5.73 8.30
N PHE A 9 0.60 5.23 7.09
CA PHE A 9 1.47 5.42 5.93
C PHE A 9 1.69 6.90 5.61
N ALA A 10 0.61 7.69 5.56
CA ALA A 10 0.69 9.11 5.24
C ALA A 10 1.41 9.90 6.34
N GLY A 11 1.03 9.69 7.60
CA GLY A 11 1.52 10.47 8.74
C GLY A 11 2.96 10.18 9.13
N ARG A 12 3.37 8.89 9.18
CA ARG A 12 4.72 8.52 9.64
C ARG A 12 5.71 8.30 8.50
N HIS A 13 5.24 7.81 7.36
CA HIS A 13 6.11 7.35 6.27
C HIS A 13 5.99 8.17 4.99
N ARG A 14 5.12 9.18 4.94
CA ARG A 14 4.86 10.05 3.78
C ARG A 14 4.47 9.27 2.51
N TYR A 15 3.80 8.12 2.68
CA TYR A 15 3.25 7.34 1.58
C TYR A 15 1.73 7.52 1.49
N LYS A 16 1.23 7.87 0.31
CA LYS A 16 -0.21 7.85 0.01
C LYS A 16 -0.62 6.46 -0.47
N VAL A 17 -1.66 5.89 0.12
CA VAL A 17 -2.23 4.62 -0.33
C VAL A 17 -3.21 4.87 -1.47
N ARG A 18 -3.10 4.12 -2.56
CA ARG A 18 -4.02 4.19 -3.71
C ARG A 18 -4.45 2.81 -4.17
N ILE A 19 -5.66 2.76 -4.70
CA ILE A 19 -6.15 1.61 -5.46
C ILE A 19 -6.04 1.99 -6.94
N LEU A 20 -5.39 1.14 -7.72
CA LEU A 20 -5.22 1.34 -9.16
C LEU A 20 -5.87 0.20 -9.95
N PRO A 21 -6.35 0.50 -11.17
CA PRO A 21 -6.74 -0.54 -12.12
C PRO A 21 -5.65 -1.59 -12.30
N ASP A 22 -6.05 -2.85 -12.39
CA ASP A 22 -5.10 -3.95 -12.44
C ASP A 22 -4.17 -3.89 -13.67
N GLU A 23 -4.70 -3.39 -14.79
CA GLU A 23 -3.93 -3.15 -16.01
C GLU A 23 -2.74 -2.19 -15.83
N LEU A 24 -2.84 -1.23 -14.90
CA LEU A 24 -1.75 -0.29 -14.58
C LEU A 24 -0.72 -0.85 -13.61
N MET A 25 -1.02 -2.01 -13.01
CA MET A 25 -0.17 -2.63 -12.01
C MET A 25 0.87 -3.58 -12.62
N THR A 26 0.78 -3.91 -13.91
CA THR A 26 1.75 -4.76 -14.63
C THR A 26 1.94 -6.12 -13.93
N GLY A 27 0.83 -6.72 -13.48
CA GLY A 27 0.82 -8.01 -12.77
C GLY A 27 1.16 -7.95 -11.27
N ALA A 28 1.45 -6.76 -10.73
CA ALA A 28 1.70 -6.60 -9.29
C ALA A 28 0.39 -6.42 -8.50
N TYR A 29 0.27 -7.07 -7.35
CA TYR A 29 -0.84 -6.79 -6.42
C TYR A 29 -0.59 -5.58 -5.51
N ARG A 30 0.69 -5.25 -5.28
CA ARG A 30 1.15 -4.13 -4.44
C ARG A 30 2.44 -3.55 -5.01
N ARG A 31 2.55 -2.23 -5.11
CA ARG A 31 3.75 -1.53 -5.57
C ARG A 31 4.06 -0.33 -4.68
N LEU A 32 5.26 -0.32 -4.09
CA LEU A 32 5.78 0.82 -3.35
C LEU A 32 6.66 1.67 -4.27
N ASN A 33 6.23 2.90 -4.56
CA ASN A 33 7.04 3.90 -5.25
C ASN A 33 7.62 4.88 -4.23
N ARG A 34 8.90 4.67 -3.89
CA ARG A 34 9.62 5.51 -2.91
C ARG A 34 9.80 6.96 -3.39
N HIS A 35 10.05 7.16 -4.68
CA HIS A 35 10.26 8.49 -5.24
C HIS A 35 8.98 9.32 -5.30
N ALA A 36 7.85 8.69 -5.64
CA ALA A 36 6.56 9.37 -5.72
C ALA A 36 5.83 9.47 -4.36
N GLY A 37 6.32 8.80 -3.31
CA GLY A 37 5.63 8.76 -2.03
C GLY A 37 4.29 8.04 -2.12
N GLU A 38 4.23 6.92 -2.83
CA GLU A 38 2.97 6.21 -3.11
C GLU A 38 3.07 4.70 -2.84
N LEU A 39 2.03 4.13 -2.25
CA LEU A 39 1.79 2.70 -2.13
C LEU A 39 0.51 2.34 -2.89
N ALA A 40 0.65 1.70 -4.04
CA ALA A 40 -0.48 1.27 -4.87
C ALA A 40 -0.87 -0.19 -4.58
N LEU A 41 -2.17 -0.46 -4.58
CA LEU A 41 -2.77 -1.80 -4.54
C LEU A 41 -3.62 -2.02 -5.79
N SER A 42 -3.64 -3.25 -6.29
CA SER A 42 -4.54 -3.64 -7.38
C SER A 42 -6.00 -3.63 -6.92
N GLU A 43 -6.91 -3.13 -7.77
CA GLU A 43 -8.35 -3.18 -7.53
C GLU A 43 -8.91 -4.60 -7.43
N ARG A 44 -8.23 -5.60 -7.99
CA ARG A 44 -8.61 -7.03 -7.91
C ARG A 44 -8.59 -7.58 -6.50
N LEU A 45 -7.87 -6.94 -5.58
CA LEU A 45 -7.81 -7.36 -4.20
C LEU A 45 -9.14 -7.08 -3.51
N ASP A 46 -9.68 -8.10 -2.85
CA ASP A 46 -10.78 -7.94 -1.91
C ASP A 46 -10.31 -7.17 -0.65
N ASN A 47 -11.26 -6.86 0.23
CA ASN A 47 -10.96 -6.06 1.42
C ASN A 47 -9.93 -6.74 2.35
N ALA A 48 -10.05 -8.06 2.56
CA ALA A 48 -9.13 -8.81 3.42
C ALA A 48 -7.71 -8.81 2.86
N SER A 49 -7.55 -9.02 1.55
CA SER A 49 -6.25 -8.99 0.89
C SER A 49 -5.63 -7.60 0.91
N ARG A 50 -6.43 -6.52 0.75
CA ARG A 50 -5.92 -5.14 0.87
C ARG A 50 -5.38 -4.85 2.26
N VAL A 51 -6.12 -5.23 3.30
CA VAL A 51 -5.66 -5.12 4.69
C VAL A 51 -4.34 -5.85 4.89
N PHE A 52 -4.24 -7.10 4.45
CA PHE A 52 -3.03 -7.90 4.57
C PHE A 52 -1.84 -7.25 3.85
N GLN A 53 -2.04 -6.82 2.61
CA GLN A 53 -1.01 -6.16 1.81
C GLN A 53 -0.50 -4.86 2.45
N LEU A 54 -1.39 -4.06 3.03
CA LEU A 54 -1.03 -2.84 3.76
C LEU A 54 -0.28 -3.14 5.06
N ALA A 55 -0.79 -4.06 5.87
CA ALA A 55 -0.15 -4.43 7.14
C ALA A 55 1.26 -4.99 6.90
N LEU A 56 1.40 -5.92 5.95
CA LEU A 56 2.70 -6.49 5.58
C LEU A 56 3.67 -5.40 5.11
N GLN A 57 3.23 -4.47 4.27
CA GLN A 57 4.10 -3.40 3.79
C GLN A 57 4.52 -2.44 4.90
N LEU A 58 3.62 -2.16 5.84
CA LEU A 58 3.91 -1.30 6.99
C LEU A 58 5.00 -1.95 7.85
N SER A 59 4.84 -3.24 8.17
CA SER A 59 5.85 -4.00 8.92
C SER A 59 7.20 -4.00 8.20
N LEU A 60 7.24 -4.19 6.88
CA LEU A 60 8.49 -4.17 6.11
C LEU A 60 9.22 -2.81 6.18
N ILE A 61 8.47 -1.70 6.18
CA ILE A 61 9.07 -0.36 6.26
C ILE A 61 9.51 -0.04 7.69
N GLU A 62 8.73 -0.44 8.69
CA GLU A 62 9.05 -0.18 10.10
C GLU A 62 10.17 -1.09 10.64
N LEU A 63 10.39 -2.27 10.05
CA LEU A 63 11.52 -3.15 10.41
C LEU A 63 12.84 -2.74 9.75
N GLN A 64 12.78 -2.00 8.64
CA GLN A 64 13.96 -1.54 7.90
C GLN A 64 14.48 -0.16 8.36
N GLY A 65 13.72 0.55 9.21
CA GLY A 65 14.06 1.88 9.72
C GLY A 65 14.25 1.88 11.23
#